data_AF-A0A661MYE7-F1
#
_entry.id   AF-A0A661MYE7-F1
#
_cell.length_a   1.000
_cell.length_b   1.000
_cell.length_c   1.000
_cell.angle_alpha   90.00
_cell.angle_beta   90.00
_cell.angle_gamma   90.00
#
_symmetry.space_group_name_H-M   'P 1'
#
loop_
_entity.id
_entity.type
_entity.pdbx_description
1 polymer ?
#
loop_
_entity_poly.entity_id
_entity_poly.type
_entity_poly.pdbx_seq_one_letter_code
_entity_poly.pdbx_strand_id
1 'polypeptide(L)'
;MLRKFVLITGFLDIPIGLATWAAAILEPQDTHFGALMTCGAFLIFAGAALMWSAQDMKARAPIIFWQALVRVTAVAAIMYMVPKGIADSWQYGICVFDGGIALVYITGMMKHTGTSFFGLMVGKTG
;
A
#
# COMPACT_ATOMS: atom_id res chain seq x y z
N MET A 1 16.56 -7.89 6.70
CA MET A 1 15.38 -8.52 6.06
C MET A 1 14.30 -7.51 5.72
N LEU A 2 13.90 -6.64 6.66
CA LEU A 2 12.89 -5.59 6.44
C LEU A 2 13.14 -4.70 5.20
N ARG A 3 14.38 -4.26 4.97
CA ARG A 3 14.75 -3.48 3.77
C ARG A 3 14.42 -4.20 2.46
N LYS A 4 14.79 -5.49 2.35
CA LYS A 4 14.53 -6.29 1.14
C LYS A 4 13.02 -6.48 0.96
N PHE A 5 12.30 -6.72 2.05
CA PHE A 5 10.84 -6.83 2.04
C PHE A 5 10.21 -5.56 1.46
N VAL A 6 10.50 -4.38 2.04
CA VAL A 6 10.00 -3.07 1.57
C VAL A 6 10.33 -2.80 0.09
N LEU A 7 11.53 -3.17 -0.35
CA LEU A 7 11.95 -2.98 -1.73
C LEU A 7 11.17 -3.87 -2.71
N ILE A 8 10.94 -5.14 -2.35
CA ILE A 8 10.18 -6.08 -3.16
C ILE A 8 8.71 -5.68 -3.22
N THR A 9 8.09 -5.40 -2.06
CA THR A 9 6.67 -4.99 -2.01
C THR A 9 6.46 -3.64 -2.67
N GLY A 10 7.39 -2.70 -2.54
CA GLY A 10 7.36 -1.44 -3.29
C GLY A 10 7.47 -1.64 -4.81
N PHE A 11 8.32 -2.57 -5.26
CA PHE A 11 8.39 -2.92 -6.69
C PHE A 11 7.07 -3.51 -7.20
N LEU A 12 6.41 -4.37 -6.41
CA LEU A 12 5.12 -4.99 -6.79
C LEU A 12 3.97 -3.98 -6.94
N ASP A 13 4.07 -2.80 -6.34
CA ASP A 13 3.04 -1.76 -6.47
C ASP A 13 3.01 -1.12 -7.86
N ILE A 14 4.15 -1.11 -8.55
CA ILE A 14 4.26 -0.59 -9.93
C ILE A 14 3.40 -1.41 -10.91
N PRO A 15 3.56 -2.75 -11.04
CA PRO A 15 2.72 -3.53 -11.93
C PRO A 15 1.24 -3.55 -11.49
N ILE A 16 0.94 -3.45 -10.19
CA ILE A 16 -0.46 -3.32 -9.72
C ILE A 16 -1.07 -1.99 -10.18
N GLY A 17 -0.32 -0.89 -10.10
CA GLY A 17 -0.75 0.41 -10.62
C GLY A 17 -0.96 0.38 -12.14
N LEU A 18 -0.07 -0.28 -12.89
CA LEU A 18 -0.24 -0.50 -14.34
C LEU A 18 -1.46 -1.37 -14.65
N ALA A 19 -1.72 -2.41 -13.86
CA ALA A 19 -2.91 -3.25 -14.01
C ALA A 19 -4.20 -2.45 -13.73
N THR A 20 -4.16 -1.50 -12.79
CA THR A 20 -5.27 -0.59 -12.50
C THR A 20 -5.58 0.32 -13.69
N TRP A 21 -4.54 0.83 -14.36
CA TRP A 21 -4.72 1.55 -15.63
C TRP A 21 -5.28 0.66 -16.73
N ALA A 22 -4.74 -0.55 -16.89
CA ALA A 22 -5.23 -1.48 -17.90
C ALA A 22 -6.73 -1.77 -17.71
N ALA A 23 -7.17 -2.01 -16.47
CA ALA A 23 -8.59 -2.20 -16.15
C ALA A 23 -9.44 -0.98 -16.54
N ALA A 24 -8.97 0.24 -16.23
CA ALA A 24 -9.69 1.47 -16.58
C ALA A 24 -9.77 1.73 -18.09
N ILE A 25 -8.73 1.36 -18.85
CA ILE A 25 -8.66 1.55 -20.30
C ILE A 25 -9.47 0.50 -21.05
N LEU A 26 -9.48 -0.75 -20.59
CA LEU A 26 -10.20 -1.85 -21.23
C LEU A 26 -11.71 -1.76 -20.99
N GLU A 27 -12.13 -1.29 -19.81
CA GLU A 27 -13.54 -1.12 -19.45
C GLU A 27 -13.79 0.32 -18.94
N PRO A 28 -13.77 1.31 -19.84
CA PRO A 28 -13.94 2.70 -19.45
C PRO A 28 -15.38 2.95 -18.95
N GLN A 29 -15.53 3.18 -17.65
CA GLN A 29 -16.76 3.68 -17.05
C GLN A 29 -16.60 5.16 -16.73
N ASP A 30 -17.41 6.03 -17.33
CA ASP A 30 -17.27 7.50 -17.24
C ASP A 30 -17.17 8.04 -15.80
N THR A 31 -17.88 7.41 -14.85
CA THR A 31 -17.89 7.81 -13.44
C THR A 31 -16.63 7.42 -12.66
N HIS A 32 -15.86 6.45 -13.13
CA HIS A 32 -14.73 5.87 -12.40
C HIS A 32 -13.40 5.95 -13.15
N PHE A 33 -13.41 6.26 -14.45
CA PHE A 33 -12.22 6.31 -15.29
C PHE A 33 -11.14 7.24 -14.72
N GLY A 34 -11.49 8.50 -14.43
CA GLY A 34 -10.54 9.47 -13.87
C GLY A 34 -9.98 9.06 -12.51
N ALA A 35 -10.83 8.44 -11.67
CA ALA A 35 -10.42 7.95 -10.35
C ALA A 35 -9.45 6.77 -10.47
N LEU A 36 -9.74 5.77 -11.32
CA LEU A 36 -8.89 4.60 -11.53
C LEU A 36 -7.55 4.96 -12.18
N MET A 37 -7.54 5.87 -13.15
CA MET A 37 -6.31 6.41 -13.74
C MET A 37 -5.44 7.11 -12.69
N THR A 38 -6.07 7.90 -11.82
CA THR A 38 -5.35 8.59 -10.74
C THR A 38 -4.84 7.61 -9.69
N CYS A 39 -5.65 6.62 -9.29
CA CYS A 39 -5.26 5.56 -8.36
C CYS A 39 -4.07 4.75 -8.89
N GLY A 40 -4.09 4.35 -10.17
CA GLY A 40 -2.96 3.65 -10.78
C GLY A 40 -1.67 4.46 -10.78
N ALA A 41 -1.76 5.77 -11.07
CA ALA A 41 -0.61 6.68 -11.00
C ALA A 41 -0.05 6.80 -9.58
N PHE A 42 -0.94 6.92 -8.58
CA PHE A 42 -0.57 6.95 -7.17
C PHE A 42 0.07 5.65 -6.69
N LEU A 43 -0.39 4.48 -7.17
CA LEU A 43 0.22 3.19 -6.85
C LEU A 43 1.64 3.07 -7.42
N ILE A 44 1.86 3.53 -8.65
CA ILE A 44 3.20 3.56 -9.26
C ILE A 44 4.11 4.49 -8.46
N PHE A 45 3.64 5.69 -8.11
CA PHE A 45 4.37 6.64 -7.28
C PHE A 45 4.67 6.06 -5.89
N ALA A 46 3.68 5.42 -5.25
CA ALA A 46 3.82 4.74 -3.97
C ALA A 46 4.92 3.67 -4.02
N GLY A 47 4.93 2.85 -5.07
CA GLY A 47 5.96 1.84 -5.30
C GLY A 47 7.35 2.44 -5.43
N ALA A 48 7.50 3.47 -6.27
CA ALA A 48 8.76 4.20 -6.42
C ALA A 48 9.22 4.84 -5.08
N ALA A 49 8.30 5.44 -4.34
CA ALA A 49 8.57 6.04 -3.04
C ALA A 49 9.01 4.99 -2.00
N LEU A 50 8.44 3.78 -2.01
CA LEU A 50 8.86 2.67 -1.16
C LEU A 50 10.25 2.17 -1.52
N MET A 51 10.55 1.97 -2.80
CA MET A 51 11.88 1.57 -3.27
C MET A 51 12.94 2.62 -2.91
N TRP A 52 12.61 3.91 -3.00
CA TRP A 52 13.45 5.00 -2.55
C TRP A 52 13.62 5.02 -1.02
N SER A 53 12.53 4.78 -0.27
CA SER A 53 12.56 4.71 1.20
C SER A 53 13.39 3.54 1.72
N ALA A 54 13.50 2.46 0.94
CA ALA A 54 14.38 1.34 1.27
C ALA A 54 15.87 1.71 1.25
N GLN A 55 16.29 2.86 0.69
CA GLN A 55 17.69 3.30 0.72
C GLN A 55 18.07 3.99 2.04
N ASP A 56 17.12 4.71 2.65
CA ASP A 56 17.30 5.37 3.94
C ASP A 56 16.03 5.21 4.78
N MET A 57 15.92 4.04 5.39
CA MET A 57 14.69 3.64 6.08
C MET A 57 14.44 4.42 7.36
N LYS A 58 15.48 4.94 8.02
CA LYS A 58 15.32 5.65 9.29
C LYS A 58 14.75 7.04 9.02
N ALA A 59 15.32 7.78 8.08
CA ALA A 59 14.83 9.11 7.70
C ALA A 59 13.48 9.06 6.97
N ARG A 60 13.16 7.93 6.31
CA ARG A 60 11.95 7.80 5.48
C ARG A 60 10.93 6.80 6.04
N ALA A 61 11.06 6.42 7.31
CA ALA A 61 10.12 5.53 7.99
C ALA A 61 8.66 6.00 7.89
N PRO A 62 8.33 7.31 7.93
CA PRO A 62 6.96 7.77 7.78
C PRO A 62 6.36 7.39 6.43
N ILE A 63 7.14 7.36 5.35
CA ILE A 63 6.66 6.96 4.01
C ILE A 63 6.23 5.48 4.04
N ILE A 64 7.08 4.61 4.57
CA ILE A 64 6.80 3.18 4.70
C ILE A 64 5.59 2.96 5.63
N PHE A 65 5.50 3.72 6.72
CA PHE A 65 4.37 3.67 7.64
C PHE A 65 3.05 4.11 6.99
N TRP A 66 3.03 5.22 6.25
CA TRP A 66 1.84 5.69 5.55
C TRP A 66 1.39 4.71 4.46
N GLN A 67 2.33 4.05 3.79
CA GLN A 67 2.02 2.97 2.85
C GLN A 67 1.36 1.78 3.54
N ALA A 68 1.70 1.50 4.80
CA ALA A 68 0.99 0.50 5.59
C ALA A 68 -0.48 0.87 5.81
N LEU A 69 -0.77 2.16 6.05
CA LEU A 69 -2.15 2.63 6.24
C LEU A 69 -2.97 2.53 4.94
N VAL A 70 -2.35 2.76 3.78
CA VAL A 70 -3.00 2.52 2.47
C VAL A 70 -3.43 1.05 2.35
N ARG A 71 -2.58 0.11 2.78
CA ARG A 71 -2.89 -1.33 2.79
C ARG A 71 -4.00 -1.69 3.77
N VAL A 72 -4.04 -1.03 4.94
CA VAL A 72 -5.16 -1.19 5.89
C VAL A 72 -6.48 -0.73 5.25
N THR A 73 -6.47 0.35 4.47
CA THR A 73 -7.67 0.81 3.74
C THR A 73 -8.14 -0.22 2.72
N ALA A 74 -7.23 -0.87 1.99
CA ALA A 74 -7.58 -1.94 1.05
C ALA A 74 -8.25 -3.14 1.76
N VAL A 75 -7.67 -3.56 2.89
CA VAL A 75 -8.25 -4.60 3.76
C VAL A 75 -9.65 -4.20 4.26
N ALA A 76 -9.80 -2.97 4.75
CA ALA A 76 -11.08 -2.47 5.26
C ALA A 76 -12.15 -2.42 4.16
N ALA A 77 -11.79 -2.02 2.94
CA ALA A 77 -12.68 -2.01 1.79
C ALA A 77 -13.18 -3.43 1.45
N ILE A 78 -12.30 -4.42 1.44
CA ILE A 78 -12.67 -5.82 1.19
C ILE A 78 -13.58 -6.32 2.31
N MET A 79 -13.23 -6.09 3.59
CA MET A 79 -14.08 -6.48 4.71
C MET A 79 -15.48 -5.86 4.66
N TYR A 80 -15.61 -4.65 4.10
CA TYR A 80 -16.91 -4.02 3.87
C TYR A 80 -17.69 -4.66 2.71
N MET A 81 -17.01 -5.11 1.65
CA MET A 81 -17.63 -5.73 0.48
C MET A 81 -18.13 -7.16 0.74
N VAL A 82 -17.46 -7.92 1.61
CA VAL A 82 -17.78 -9.31 1.94
C VAL A 82 -19.22 -9.50 2.43
N PRO A 83 -19.72 -8.82 3.48
CA PRO A 83 -21.09 -9.00 3.95
C PRO A 83 -22.14 -8.51 2.94
N LYS A 84 -21.73 -7.74 1.92
CA LYS A 84 -22.61 -7.23 0.86
C LYS A 84 -22.67 -8.15 -0.36
N GLY A 85 -21.90 -9.23 -0.39
CA GLY A 85 -21.85 -10.16 -1.53
C GLY A 85 -21.25 -9.55 -2.80
N ILE A 86 -20.47 -8.47 -2.68
CA ILE A 86 -19.81 -7.77 -3.80
C ILE A 86 -18.35 -8.22 -3.94
N ALA A 87 -17.80 -8.90 -2.92
CA ALA A 87 -16.41 -9.36 -2.94
C ALA A 87 -16.24 -10.64 -3.75
N ASP A 88 -15.28 -10.64 -4.67
CA ASP A 88 -14.85 -11.82 -5.39
C ASP A 88 -13.90 -12.69 -4.55
N SER A 89 -13.84 -13.97 -4.87
CA SER A 89 -13.01 -14.95 -4.13
C SER A 89 -11.51 -14.62 -4.13
N TRP A 90 -10.99 -14.00 -5.19
CA TRP A 90 -9.57 -13.63 -5.27
C TRP A 90 -9.22 -12.44 -4.34
N GLN A 91 -10.19 -11.59 -4.00
CA GLN A 91 -9.98 -10.42 -3.15
C GLN A 91 -9.72 -10.82 -1.69
N TYR A 92 -10.17 -11.98 -1.23
CA TYR A 92 -9.77 -12.51 0.08
C TYR A 92 -8.25 -12.74 0.18
N GLY A 93 -7.63 -13.20 -0.92
CA GLY A 93 -6.17 -13.36 -0.98
C GLY A 93 -5.44 -12.03 -0.86
N ILE A 94 -5.96 -10.98 -1.49
CA ILE A 94 -5.43 -9.61 -1.38
C ILE A 94 -5.54 -9.09 0.03
N CYS A 95 -6.69 -9.33 0.70
CA CYS A 95 -6.88 -8.94 2.09
C CYS A 95 -5.80 -9.52 3.02
N VAL A 96 -5.49 -10.81 2.86
CA VAL A 96 -4.42 -11.46 3.65
C VAL A 96 -3.05 -10.89 3.30
N PHE A 97 -2.77 -10.66 2.02
CA PHE A 97 -1.49 -10.14 1.55
C PHE A 97 -1.24 -8.70 2.03
N ASP A 98 -2.19 -7.80 1.79
CA ASP A 98 -2.11 -6.39 2.21
C ASP A 98 -2.11 -6.26 3.74
N GLY A 99 -2.91 -7.08 4.44
CA GLY A 99 -2.89 -7.13 5.91
C GLY A 99 -1.54 -7.56 6.46
N GLY A 100 -0.90 -8.56 5.84
CA GLY A 100 0.45 -9.00 6.19
C GLY A 100 1.50 -7.92 5.98
N ILE A 101 1.49 -7.24 4.82
CA ILE A 101 2.40 -6.13 4.53
C ILE A 101 2.19 -4.99 5.52
N ALA A 102 0.94 -4.60 5.78
CA ALA A 102 0.60 -3.54 6.72
C ALA A 102 1.17 -3.82 8.12
N LEU A 103 0.97 -5.04 8.62
CA LEU A 103 1.50 -5.46 9.92
C LEU A 103 3.03 -5.37 9.97
N VAL A 104 3.71 -5.87 8.94
CA VAL A 104 5.18 -5.85 8.84
C VAL A 104 5.71 -4.42 8.77
N TYR A 105 5.06 -3.54 8.02
CA TYR A 105 5.48 -2.14 7.91
C TYR A 105 5.27 -1.39 9.22
N ILE A 106 4.08 -1.48 9.85
CA ILE A 106 3.78 -0.77 11.10
C ILE A 106 4.73 -1.24 12.20
N THR A 107 4.74 -2.55 12.49
CA THR A 107 5.55 -3.09 13.58
C THR A 107 7.04 -3.01 13.29
N GLY A 108 7.42 -3.19 12.01
CA GLY A 108 8.79 -3.08 11.56
C GLY A 108 9.33 -1.66 11.67
N MET A 109 8.58 -0.64 11.27
CA MET A 109 9.02 0.76 11.34
C MET A 109 9.09 1.24 12.79
N MET A 110 8.11 0.89 13.63
CA MET A 110 8.14 1.21 15.07
C MET A 110 9.39 0.61 15.73
N LYS A 111 9.69 -0.67 15.47
CA LYS A 111 10.88 -1.33 16.01
C LYS A 111 12.18 -0.75 15.44
N HIS A 112 12.20 -0.41 14.15
CA HIS A 112 13.41 0.08 13.48
C HIS A 112 13.78 1.50 13.89
N THR A 113 12.79 2.35 14.16
CA THR A 113 13.00 3.76 14.54
C THR A 113 12.97 4.02 16.04
N GLY A 114 12.36 3.13 16.83
CA GLY A 114 12.06 3.39 18.24
C GLY A 114 10.92 4.41 18.44
N THR A 115 10.27 4.84 17.36
CA THR A 115 9.19 5.82 17.39
C THR A 115 7.83 5.15 17.63
N SER A 116 6.94 5.81 18.35
CA SER A 116 5.56 5.37 18.52
C SER A 116 4.74 5.44 17.22
N PHE A 117 3.62 4.73 17.17
CA PHE A 117 2.68 4.74 16.04
C PHE A 117 2.30 6.16 15.60
N PHE A 118 1.78 6.97 16.54
CA PHE A 118 1.38 8.35 16.25
C PHE A 118 2.58 9.24 15.90
N GLY A 119 3.76 8.94 16.44
CA GLY A 119 4.99 9.64 16.08
C GLY A 119 5.35 9.43 14.60
N LEU A 120 5.32 8.19 14.13
CA LEU A 120 5.56 7.86 12.71
C LEU A 120 4.49 8.48 11.80
N MET A 121 3.23 8.48 12.24
CA MET A 121 2.11 9.07 11.51
C MET A 121 2.31 10.56 11.23
N VAL A 122 2.84 11.31 12.20
CA VAL A 122 3.13 12.76 12.04
C VAL A 122 4.53 13.06 11.51
N GLY A 123 5.26 12.06 11.04
CA GLY A 123 6.56 12.25 10.39
C GLY A 123 7.78 12.22 11.32
N LYS A 124 7.65 11.83 12.58
CA LYS A 124 8.80 11.71 13.49
C LYS A 124 9.65 10.50 13.14
N THR A 125 10.95 10.74 13.01
CA THR A 125 11.99 9.72 12.83
C THR A 125 12.95 9.83 14.02
N GLY A 126 13.10 8.77 14.80
CA GLY A 126 14.04 8.74 15.94
C GLY A 126 15.50 8.72 15.51
#